data_AF-A0A820G2G5-F1
#
_entry.id   AF-A0A820G2G5-F1
#
_cell.length_a   1.000
_cell.length_b   1.000
_cell.length_c   1.000
_cell.angle_alpha   90.00
_cell.angle_beta   90.00
_cell.angle_gamma   90.00
#
_symmetry.space_group_name_H-M   'P 1'
#
loop_
_entity.id
_entity.type
_entity.pdbx_description
1 polymer ?
#
loop_
_entity_poly.entity_id
_entity_poly.type
_entity_poly.pdbx_seq_one_letter_code
_entity_poly.pdbx_strand_id
1 'polypeptide(L)'
;AWGQHVEYDKINVIFHIPNEDEVDFACEFVETFMHLELRILKENRTKISNDERLRSLTILHHIAVGCLSMVLRIESEEIKNLVPTIAPYDSNVQAQYSLYAKEPSK
;
A
#
# COMPACT_ATOMS: atom_id res chain seq x y z
N ALA A 1 7.52 -33.86 18.24
CA ALA A 1 8.76 -34.64 18.14
C ALA A 1 9.93 -33.67 18.06
N TRP A 2 10.97 -33.85 18.87
CA TRP A 2 12.19 -33.04 18.77
C TRP A 2 13.16 -33.74 17.81
N GLY A 3 13.68 -33.03 16.81
CA GLY A 3 14.60 -33.58 15.81
C GLY A 3 13.94 -34.21 14.57
N GLN A 4 12.69 -33.87 14.25
CA GLN A 4 12.05 -34.37 13.02
C GLN A 4 12.69 -33.70 11.79
N HIS A 5 13.28 -34.50 10.90
CA HIS A 5 13.83 -34.04 9.63
C HIS A 5 12.70 -33.39 8.82
N VAL A 6 12.87 -32.12 8.45
CA VAL A 6 11.94 -31.41 7.58
C VAL A 6 12.25 -31.83 6.14
N GLU A 7 11.35 -32.59 5.53
CA GLU A 7 11.38 -32.82 4.08
C GLU A 7 10.66 -31.66 3.40
N TYR A 8 11.41 -30.80 2.70
CA TYR A 8 10.85 -29.61 2.05
C TYR A 8 9.72 -29.95 1.07
N ASP A 9 9.82 -31.09 0.40
CA ASP A 9 8.78 -31.60 -0.54
C ASP A 9 7.49 -32.05 0.18
N LYS A 10 7.53 -32.24 1.50
CA LYS A 10 6.37 -32.60 2.34
C LYS A 10 5.86 -31.42 3.17
N ILE A 11 6.43 -30.23 3.02
CA ILE A 11 5.91 -29.04 3.68
C ILE A 11 4.65 -28.59 2.92
N ASN A 12 3.50 -28.84 3.53
CA ASN A 12 2.24 -28.30 3.04
C ASN A 12 2.05 -26.87 3.58
N VAL A 13 2.64 -25.88 2.91
CA VAL A 13 2.41 -24.46 3.24
C VAL A 13 1.11 -24.00 2.60
N ILE A 14 0.19 -23.49 3.42
CA ILE A 14 -1.02 -22.83 2.94
C ILE A 14 -0.73 -21.33 2.87
N PHE A 15 -0.50 -20.84 1.65
CA PHE A 15 -0.40 -19.41 1.40
C PHE A 15 -1.80 -18.82 1.28
N HIS A 16 -2.03 -17.71 1.97
CA HIS A 16 -3.19 -16.89 1.69
C HIS A 16 -2.88 -15.97 0.51
N ILE A 17 -3.68 -16.11 -0.54
CA ILE A 17 -3.66 -15.24 -1.72
C ILE A 17 -5.03 -14.56 -1.73
N PRO A 18 -5.09 -13.21 -1.68
CA PRO A 18 -6.36 -12.50 -1.71
C PRO A 18 -7.17 -12.88 -2.96
N ASN A 19 -8.41 -13.26 -2.76
CA ASN A 19 -9.35 -13.50 -3.85
C ASN A 19 -10.02 -12.19 -4.32
N GLU A 20 -10.80 -12.25 -5.38
CA GLU A 20 -11.45 -11.06 -5.96
C GLU A 20 -12.38 -10.36 -4.97
N ASP A 21 -13.18 -11.11 -4.19
CA ASP A 21 -14.10 -10.55 -3.19
C ASP A 21 -13.32 -9.82 -2.08
N GLU A 22 -12.18 -10.36 -1.65
CA GLU A 22 -11.32 -9.74 -0.65
C GLU A 22 -10.67 -8.45 -1.16
N VAL A 23 -10.26 -8.44 -2.44
CA VAL A 23 -9.73 -7.24 -3.09
C VAL A 23 -10.81 -6.17 -3.24
N ASP A 24 -12.02 -6.55 -3.66
CA ASP A 24 -13.15 -5.63 -3.82
C ASP A 24 -13.59 -5.03 -2.48
N PHE A 25 -13.69 -5.87 -1.45
CA PHE A 25 -13.97 -5.41 -0.09
C PHE A 25 -12.89 -4.42 0.40
N ALA A 26 -11.61 -4.72 0.15
CA ALA A 26 -10.53 -3.81 0.53
C ALA A 26 -10.57 -2.49 -0.26
N CYS A 27 -10.95 -2.52 -1.54
CA CYS A 27 -11.17 -1.31 -2.34
C CYS A 27 -12.32 -0.47 -1.76
N GLU A 28 -13.47 -1.08 -1.48
CA GLU A 28 -14.63 -0.41 -0.87
C GLU A 28 -14.28 0.19 0.50
N PHE A 29 -13.49 -0.54 1.30
CA PHE A 29 -13.02 -0.08 2.60
C PHE A 29 -12.13 1.17 2.46
N VAL A 30 -11.17 1.16 1.54
CA VAL A 30 -10.33 2.35 1.28
C VAL A 30 -11.19 3.51 0.80
N GLU A 31 -12.08 3.29 -0.17
CA GLU A 31 -12.97 4.32 -0.70
C GLU A 31 -13.83 4.95 0.39
N THR A 32 -14.39 4.14 1.27
CA THR A 32 -15.29 4.59 2.34
C THR A 32 -14.54 5.37 3.42
N PHE A 33 -13.46 4.81 3.96
CA PHE A 33 -12.82 5.36 5.16
C PHE A 33 -11.68 6.33 4.85
N MET A 34 -10.90 6.08 3.80
CA MET A 34 -9.78 6.96 3.45
C MET A 34 -10.29 8.28 2.85
N HIS A 35 -11.27 8.24 1.94
CA HIS A 35 -11.76 9.46 1.30
C HIS A 35 -12.50 10.38 2.28
N LEU A 36 -13.19 9.80 3.27
CA LEU A 36 -13.85 10.56 4.32
C LEU A 36 -12.84 11.42 5.09
N GLU A 37 -11.78 10.80 5.60
CA GLU A 37 -10.74 11.48 6.39
C GLU A 37 -9.91 12.45 5.53
N LEU A 38 -9.62 12.11 4.28
CA LEU A 38 -8.98 13.04 3.32
C LEU A 38 -9.83 14.28 3.07
N ARG A 39 -11.15 14.12 2.93
CA ARG A 39 -12.09 15.23 2.75
C ARG A 39 -12.12 16.13 3.99
N ILE A 40 -12.19 15.55 5.19
CA ILE A 40 -12.14 16.29 6.46
C ILE A 40 -10.87 17.16 6.50
N LEU A 41 -9.71 16.57 6.20
CA LEU A 41 -8.42 17.27 6.21
C LEU A 41 -8.30 18.32 5.10
N LYS A 42 -8.87 18.09 3.91
CA LYS A 42 -8.76 19.00 2.76
C LYS A 42 -9.67 20.21 2.91
N GLU A 43 -10.91 20.01 3.34
CA GLU A 43 -11.94 21.06 3.38
C GLU A 43 -11.91 21.87 4.67
N ASN A 44 -11.46 21.28 5.78
CA ASN A 44 -11.53 21.92 7.10
C ASN A 44 -10.15 22.25 7.69
N ARG A 45 -9.14 22.51 6.85
CA ARG A 45 -7.74 22.74 7.26
C ARG A 45 -7.57 23.69 8.45
N THR A 46 -8.38 24.76 8.52
CA THR A 46 -8.33 25.79 9.57
C THR A 46 -9.40 25.65 10.64
N LYS A 47 -10.36 24.73 10.49
CA LYS A 47 -11.54 24.60 11.35
C LYS A 47 -11.51 23.41 12.30
N ILE A 48 -10.63 22.44 12.07
CA ILE A 48 -10.44 21.26 12.94
C ILE A 48 -9.34 21.50 13.97
N SER A 49 -9.53 20.93 15.16
CA SER A 49 -8.53 20.87 16.21
C SER A 49 -7.32 20.01 15.83
N ASN A 50 -6.22 20.16 16.57
CA ASN A 50 -5.05 19.32 16.37
C ASN A 50 -5.34 17.85 16.68
N ASP A 51 -6.21 17.56 17.65
CA ASP A 51 -6.57 16.18 18.01
C ASP A 51 -7.39 15.51 16.90
N GLU A 52 -8.34 16.23 16.30
CA GLU A 52 -9.09 15.76 15.13
C GLU A 52 -8.17 15.52 13.93
N ARG A 53 -7.21 16.43 13.70
CA ARG A 53 -6.22 16.28 12.64
C ARG A 53 -5.35 15.05 12.88
N LEU A 54 -4.86 14.86 14.10
CA LEU A 54 -4.06 13.69 14.46
C LEU A 54 -4.86 12.40 14.29
N ARG A 55 -6.12 12.36 14.71
CA ARG A 55 -7.02 11.22 14.51
C ARG A 55 -7.16 10.88 13.03
N SER A 56 -7.46 11.87 12.20
CA SER A 56 -7.64 11.68 10.76
C SER A 56 -6.36 11.13 10.12
N LEU A 57 -5.20 11.72 10.43
CA LEU A 57 -3.90 11.27 9.93
C LEU A 57 -3.55 9.85 10.41
N THR A 58 -3.92 9.50 11.65
CA THR A 58 -3.71 8.16 12.19
C THR A 58 -4.50 7.13 11.42
N ILE A 59 -5.77 7.41 11.11
CA ILE A 59 -6.61 6.51 10.30
C ILE A 59 -5.98 6.34 8.91
N LEU A 60 -5.66 7.45 8.23
CA LEU A 60 -5.05 7.42 6.90
C LEU A 60 -3.76 6.61 6.87
N HIS A 61 -2.90 6.76 7.88
CA HIS A 61 -1.65 6.01 7.98
C HIS A 61 -1.88 4.50 8.04
N HIS A 62 -2.80 4.04 8.92
CA HIS A 62 -3.06 2.61 9.07
C HIS A 62 -3.68 2.00 7.81
N ILE A 63 -4.61 2.71 7.15
CA ILE A 63 -5.19 2.25 5.89
C ILE A 63 -4.10 2.17 4.81
N ALA A 64 -3.27 3.21 4.67
CA ALA A 64 -2.22 3.24 3.66
C ALA A 64 -1.17 2.12 3.85
N VAL A 65 -0.80 1.82 5.09
CA VAL A 65 0.12 0.72 5.40
C VAL A 65 -0.53 -0.64 5.16
N GLY A 66 -1.78 -0.82 5.58
CA GLY A 66 -2.51 -2.09 5.42
C GLY A 66 -2.83 -2.43 3.97
N CYS A 67 -3.11 -1.43 3.15
CA CYS A 67 -3.48 -1.58 1.74
C CYS A 67 -2.32 -1.30 0.78
N LEU A 68 -1.06 -1.27 1.27
CA LEU A 68 0.10 -0.89 0.46
C LEU A 68 0.25 -1.74 -0.81
N SER A 69 -0.09 -3.03 -0.75
CA SER A 69 -0.03 -3.95 -1.89
C SER A 69 -1.04 -3.65 -3.00
N MET A 70 -2.07 -2.84 -2.72
CA MET A 70 -3.13 -2.46 -3.65
C MET A 70 -2.85 -1.12 -4.35
N VAL A 71 -1.92 -0.32 -3.81
CA VAL A 71 -1.66 1.03 -4.32
C VAL A 71 -0.53 0.97 -5.34
N LEU A 72 -0.76 1.58 -6.51
CA LEU A 72 0.30 1.77 -7.49
C LEU A 72 1.39 2.68 -6.93
N ARG A 73 2.64 2.38 -7.27
CA ARG A 73 3.75 3.26 -6.94
C ARG A 73 3.46 4.64 -7.55
N ILE A 74 3.62 5.68 -6.74
CA ILE A 74 3.52 7.06 -7.24
C ILE A 74 4.59 7.23 -8.31
N GLU A 75 4.16 7.44 -9.55
CA GLU A 75 5.06 7.76 -10.64
C GLU A 75 5.77 9.07 -10.30
N SER A 76 7.09 9.01 -10.15
CA SER A 76 7.92 10.19 -9.97
C SER A 76 8.68 10.45 -11.25
N GLU A 77 8.68 11.71 -11.72
CA GLU A 77 9.62 12.12 -12.75
C GLU A 77 11.05 11.83 -12.31
N GLU A 78 11.89 11.39 -13.26
CA GLU A 78 13.29 11.12 -12.98
C GLU A 78 13.97 12.42 -12.53
N ILE A 79 14.43 12.45 -11.27
CA ILE A 79 15.11 13.61 -10.72
C ILE A 79 16.50 13.69 -11.37
N LYS A 80 16.62 14.54 -12.40
CA LYS A 80 17.89 14.80 -13.09
C LYS A 80 18.92 15.38 -12.11
N ASN A 81 20.17 14.95 -12.26
CA ASN A 81 21.36 15.45 -11.53
C ASN A 81 21.53 14.98 -10.06
N LEU A 82 20.91 13.87 -9.64
CA LEU A 82 21.19 13.28 -8.32
C LEU A 82 22.60 12.69 -8.20
N VAL A 83 23.14 12.11 -9.27
CA VAL A 83 24.47 11.48 -9.33
C VAL A 83 25.11 11.75 -10.69
N PRO A 84 26.42 12.06 -10.77
CA PRO A 84 27.14 12.09 -12.05
C PRO A 84 27.03 10.71 -12.72
N THR A 85 26.41 10.67 -13.89
CA THR A 85 26.05 9.43 -14.57
C THR A 85 27.29 8.79 -15.20
N ILE A 86 28.00 7.95 -14.44
CA ILE A 86 29.11 7.11 -14.95
C ILE A 86 28.59 5.71 -15.33
N ALA A 87 27.45 5.29 -14.77
CA ALA A 87 26.74 4.08 -15.13
C ALA A 87 25.23 4.28 -14.91
N PRO A 88 24.35 3.60 -15.69
CA PRO A 88 22.91 3.66 -15.48
C PRO A 88 22.56 3.13 -14.09
N TYR A 89 21.76 3.91 -13.34
CA TYR A 89 21.19 3.48 -12.08
C TYR A 89 20.05 2.52 -12.37
N ASP A 90 20.33 1.22 -12.27
CA ASP A 90 19.31 0.20 -12.49
C ASP A 90 18.44 0.06 -11.22
N SER A 91 17.34 0.84 -11.18
CA SER A 91 16.38 0.83 -10.06
C SER A 91 15.44 -0.39 -10.05
N ASN A 92 15.77 -1.44 -10.81
CA ASN A 92 14.98 -2.68 -10.90
C ASN A 92 14.81 -3.48 -9.59
N VAL A 93 15.40 -3.03 -8.47
CA VAL A 93 15.20 -3.64 -7.15
C VAL A 93 13.99 -3.03 -6.45
N GLN A 94 12.80 -3.41 -6.93
CA GLN A 94 11.47 -3.42 -6.30
C GLN A 94 10.40 -3.02 -7.33
N ALA A 95 10.26 -3.82 -8.39
CA ALA A 95 8.95 -4.01 -8.96
C ALA A 95 8.12 -4.78 -7.92
N GLN A 96 7.42 -4.07 -7.02
CA GLN A 96 6.21 -4.64 -6.45
C GLN A 96 5.29 -4.89 -7.64
N TYR A 97 5.22 -6.15 -8.08
CA TYR A 97 4.18 -6.57 -9.01
C TYR A 97 2.86 -6.20 -8.37
N SER A 98 2.22 -5.16 -8.89
CA SER A 98 0.93 -4.71 -8.40
C SER A 98 -0.16 -5.64 -8.92
N LEU A 99 -0.08 -6.91 -8.51
CA LEU A 99 -1.01 -7.96 -8.91
C LEU A 99 -2.45 -7.63 -8.49
N TYR A 100 -2.62 -6.69 -7.56
CA TYR A 100 -3.90 -6.32 -6.96
C TYR A 100 -4.29 -4.85 -7.16
N ALA A 101 -3.52 -4.05 -7.93
CA ALA A 101 -4.01 -2.71 -8.26
C ALA A 101 -5.15 -2.80 -9.27
N LYS A 102 -6.32 -2.30 -8.87
CA LYS A 102 -7.41 -1.98 -9.78
C LYS A 102 -7.36 -0.50 -10.14
N GLU A 103 -7.59 -0.17 -11.41
CA GLU A 103 -7.81 1.23 -11.80
C GLU A 103 -9.11 1.73 -11.17
N PRO A 104 -9.15 2.96 -10.64
CA PRO A 104 -10.39 3.53 -10.11
C PRO A 104 -11.44 3.64 -11.21
N SER A 105 -12.65 3.17 -10.92
CA SER A 105 -13.83 3.28 -11.80
C SER A 105 -14.10 4.76 -12.13
N LYS A 106 -14.22 5.07 -13.43
CA LYS A 106 -14.53 6.42 -13.95
C LYS A 106 -15.98 6.83 -13.71
#